data_AF-A0A536JK71-F1
#
_entry.id   AF-A0A536JK71-F1
#
_cell.length_a   1.000
_cell.length_b   1.000
_cell.length_c   1.000
_cell.angle_alpha   90.00
_cell.angle_beta   90.00
_cell.angle_gamma   90.00
#
_symmetry.space_group_name_H-M   'P 1'
#
loop_
_entity.id
_entity.type
_entity.pdbx_description
1 polymer ?
#
loop_
_entity_poly.entity_id
_entity_poly.type
_entity_poly.pdbx_seq_one_letter_code
_entity_poly.pdbx_strand_id
1 'polypeptide(L)'
;MLILVGVFALLVNTGQLSADRVFELVNLWPVILIVIGLELIVRRSVHGPAGDLAAAVIVLLAVVGAAVYVTVTPVPATTGTLDASSEVGGVTEASAEIDAGAATVNVAAGANLGANLYHAHIEYAGPKPEVRLDPSGRLKIDQPNNGFLTFQNRRFALNLDLNPSIPWRITLNSGATTSTINVPHLHLTGLTLNTGASRNEITLGSASGIVPVTVNGGSLTVHRFPGER
;
A
#
# COMPACT_ATOMS: atom_id res chain seq x y z
N MET A 1 -14.35 -11.45 -40.77
CA MET A 1 -15.08 -11.30 -39.49
C MET A 1 -15.24 -12.61 -38.71
N LEU A 2 -15.24 -13.79 -39.34
CA LEU A 2 -15.25 -15.09 -38.64
C LEU A 2 -13.89 -15.49 -38.01
N ILE A 3 -12.78 -14.98 -38.53
CA ILE A 3 -11.42 -15.32 -38.06
C ILE A 3 -11.13 -14.69 -36.69
N LEU A 4 -11.67 -13.50 -36.41
CA LEU A 4 -11.51 -12.80 -35.12
C LEU A 4 -12.26 -13.48 -33.98
N VAL A 5 -13.44 -14.03 -34.25
CA VAL A 5 -14.24 -14.78 -33.27
C VAL A 5 -13.60 -16.14 -32.95
N GLY A 6 -12.97 -16.78 -33.94
CA GLY A 6 -12.24 -18.04 -33.75
C GLY A 6 -10.96 -17.88 -32.92
N VAL A 7 -10.21 -16.80 -33.11
CA VAL A 7 -9.00 -16.50 -32.30
C VAL A 7 -9.39 -16.14 -30.86
N PHE A 8 -10.51 -15.44 -30.65
CA PHE A 8 -11.03 -15.12 -29.32
C PHE A 8 -11.47 -16.38 -28.56
N ALA A 9 -12.12 -17.32 -29.23
CA ALA A 9 -12.51 -18.59 -28.63
C ALA A 9 -11.31 -19.49 -28.29
N LEU A 10 -10.24 -19.45 -29.08
CA LEU A 10 -9.01 -20.23 -28.82
C LEU A 10 -8.22 -19.68 -27.63
N LEU A 11 -8.24 -18.36 -27.42
CA LEU A 11 -7.49 -17.69 -26.34
C LEU A 11 -8.14 -17.83 -24.96
N VAL A 12 -9.45 -18.05 -24.91
CA VAL A 12 -10.19 -18.30 -23.66
C VAL A 12 -10.02 -19.77 -23.18
N ASN A 13 -9.81 -20.70 -24.11
CA ASN A 13 -9.75 -22.13 -23.78
C ASN A 13 -8.40 -22.61 -23.20
N THR A 14 -7.36 -21.77 -23.19
CA THR A 14 -6.02 -22.16 -22.72
C THR A 14 -5.78 -21.98 -21.22
N GLY A 15 -6.79 -21.54 -20.44
CA GLY A 15 -6.76 -21.60 -18.97
C GLY A 15 -5.65 -20.78 -18.27
N GLN A 16 -4.94 -19.93 -19.01
CA GLN A 16 -3.83 -19.10 -18.51
C GLN A 16 -4.26 -17.67 -18.12
N LEU A 17 -5.55 -17.34 -18.25
CA LEU A 17 -6.08 -16.00 -18.00
C LEU A 17 -6.91 -16.00 -16.71
N SER A 18 -6.27 -15.59 -15.62
CA SER A 18 -6.91 -15.26 -14.35
C SER A 18 -8.02 -14.21 -14.59
N ALA A 19 -9.16 -14.36 -13.92
CA ALA A 19 -10.36 -13.54 -14.10
C ALA A 19 -10.10 -12.02 -14.00
N ASP A 20 -9.05 -11.59 -13.30
CA ASP A 20 -8.66 -10.19 -13.14
C ASP A 20 -8.19 -9.53 -14.45
N ARG A 21 -7.59 -10.28 -15.38
CA ARG A 21 -7.17 -9.78 -16.70
C ARG A 21 -8.34 -9.57 -17.67
N VAL A 22 -9.46 -10.26 -17.44
CA VAL A 22 -10.67 -10.13 -18.26
C VAL A 22 -11.40 -8.82 -17.94
N PHE A 23 -11.35 -8.34 -16.68
CA PHE A 23 -11.93 -7.06 -16.29
C PHE A 23 -11.14 -5.85 -16.82
N GLU A 24 -9.81 -5.92 -16.92
CA GLU A 24 -9.00 -4.85 -17.56
C GLU A 24 -9.32 -4.69 -19.05
N LEU A 25 -9.60 -5.79 -19.77
CA LEU A 25 -9.99 -5.74 -21.18
C LEU A 25 -11.35 -5.06 -21.41
N VAL A 26 -12.29 -5.18 -20.45
CA VAL A 26 -13.60 -4.51 -20.52
C VAL A 26 -13.45 -2.99 -20.43
N ASN A 27 -12.43 -2.48 -19.75
CA ASN A 27 -12.20 -1.04 -19.59
C ASN A 27 -11.71 -0.33 -20.86
N LEU A 28 -11.34 -1.08 -21.90
CA LEU A 28 -10.97 -0.57 -23.23
C LEU A 28 -12.19 -0.22 -24.10
N TRP A 29 -13.41 -0.35 -23.57
CA TRP A 29 -14.65 0.03 -24.25
C TRP A 29 -14.66 1.46 -24.84
N PRO A 30 -14.06 2.51 -24.22
CA PRO A 30 -14.08 3.85 -24.79
C PRO A 30 -13.24 3.93 -26.08
N VAL A 31 -12.12 3.20 -26.13
CA VAL A 31 -11.22 3.17 -27.28
C VAL A 31 -11.89 2.45 -28.46
N ILE A 32 -12.61 1.36 -28.18
CA ILE A 32 -13.40 0.65 -29.19
C ILE A 32 -14.46 1.57 -29.80
N LEU A 33 -15.14 2.38 -28.98
CA LEU A 33 -16.11 3.36 -29.49
C LEU A 33 -15.47 4.49 -30.31
N ILE A 34 -14.29 4.98 -29.92
CA ILE A 34 -13.55 5.99 -30.69
C ILE A 34 -13.14 5.42 -32.05
N VAL A 35 -12.62 4.19 -32.11
CA VAL A 35 -12.21 3.54 -33.36
C VAL A 35 -13.42 3.30 -34.27
N ILE A 36 -14.53 2.80 -33.73
CA ILE A 36 -15.78 2.59 -34.50
C ILE A 36 -16.34 3.93 -35.03
N GLY A 37 -16.31 4.98 -34.20
CA GLY A 37 -16.75 6.32 -34.60
C GLY A 37 -15.91 6.92 -35.72
N LEU A 38 -14.59 6.78 -35.64
CA LEU A 38 -13.66 7.21 -36.68
C LEU A 38 -13.81 6.40 -37.97
N GLU A 39 -14.01 5.09 -37.87
CA GLU A 39 -14.23 4.22 -39.03
C GLU A 39 -15.53 4.60 -39.78
N LEU A 40 -16.60 4.92 -39.06
CA LEU A 40 -17.87 5.36 -39.65
C LEU A 40 -17.75 6.71 -40.38
N ILE A 41 -16.96 7.65 -39.86
CA ILE A 41 -16.74 8.96 -40.49
C ILE A 41 -15.90 8.81 -41.76
N VAL A 42 -14.81 8.02 -41.72
CA VAL A 42 -13.92 7.82 -42.86
C VAL A 42 -14.61 7.06 -44.00
N ARG A 43 -15.35 5.98 -43.68
CA ARG A 43 -16.14 5.22 -44.66
C ARG A 43 -17.22 6.06 -45.34
N ARG A 44 -17.76 7.08 -44.65
CA ARG A 44 -18.79 7.96 -45.20
C ARG A 44 -18.24 9.11 -46.03
N SER A 45 -17.01 9.58 -45.76
CA SER A 45 -16.47 10.81 -46.35
C SER A 45 -15.58 10.57 -47.58
N VAL A 46 -14.92 9.41 -47.71
CA VAL A 46 -13.92 9.19 -48.78
C VAL A 46 -14.12 7.83 -49.45
N HIS A 47 -14.64 7.82 -50.68
CA HIS A 47 -14.68 6.62 -51.53
C HIS A 47 -13.42 6.61 -52.42
N GLY A 48 -12.43 5.75 -52.11
CA GLY A 48 -11.21 5.59 -52.89
C GLY A 48 -10.01 5.07 -52.09
N PRO A 49 -8.84 4.83 -52.72
CA PRO A 49 -7.64 4.27 -52.07
C PRO A 49 -7.09 5.15 -50.92
N ALA A 50 -7.45 6.44 -50.89
CA ALA A 50 -7.14 7.34 -49.79
C ALA A 50 -7.91 7.00 -48.49
N GLY A 51 -9.11 6.42 -48.59
CA GLY A 51 -9.89 5.95 -47.43
C GLY A 51 -9.26 4.73 -46.77
N ASP A 52 -8.66 3.84 -47.57
CA ASP A 52 -7.98 2.64 -47.10
C ASP A 52 -6.69 2.97 -46.35
N LEU A 53 -5.94 3.98 -46.85
CA LEU A 53 -4.75 4.51 -46.17
C LEU A 53 -5.11 5.16 -44.82
N ALA A 54 -6.20 5.93 -44.78
CA ALA A 54 -6.68 6.56 -43.55
C ALA A 54 -7.13 5.51 -42.51
N ALA A 55 -7.85 4.47 -42.94
CA ALA A 55 -8.24 3.36 -42.08
C ALA A 55 -7.01 2.64 -41.50
N ALA A 56 -5.98 2.38 -42.31
CA ALA A 56 -4.74 1.75 -41.85
C ALA A 56 -4.01 2.59 -40.79
N VAL A 57 -3.97 3.92 -40.96
CA VAL A 57 -3.36 4.84 -39.98
C VAL A 57 -4.13 4.88 -38.66
N ILE A 58 -5.46 4.85 -38.71
CA ILE A 58 -6.31 4.82 -37.50
C ILE A 58 -6.08 3.53 -36.72
N VAL A 59 -6.02 2.39 -37.40
CA VAL A 59 -5.73 1.10 -36.77
C VAL A 59 -4.33 1.11 -36.17
N LEU A 60 -3.33 1.66 -36.88
CA LEU A 60 -1.97 1.78 -36.35
C LEU A 60 -1.94 2.63 -35.07
N LEU A 61 -2.62 3.79 -35.07
CA LEU A 61 -2.71 4.66 -33.90
C LEU A 61 -3.46 4.00 -32.74
N ALA A 62 -4.49 3.20 -33.02
CA ALA A 62 -5.19 2.42 -32.00
C ALA A 62 -4.31 1.33 -31.40
N VAL A 63 -3.51 0.64 -32.22
CA VAL A 63 -2.56 -0.40 -31.76
C VAL A 63 -1.43 0.23 -30.94
N VAL A 64 -0.86 1.35 -31.39
CA VAL A 64 0.17 2.10 -30.65
C VAL A 64 -0.43 2.66 -29.36
N GLY A 65 -1.63 3.22 -29.40
CA GLY A 65 -2.35 3.71 -28.23
C GLY A 65 -2.65 2.61 -27.22
N ALA A 66 -3.06 1.42 -27.68
CA ALA A 66 -3.27 0.25 -26.83
C ALA A 66 -1.94 -0.28 -26.25
N ALA A 67 -0.86 -0.32 -27.03
CA ALA A 67 0.46 -0.72 -26.56
C ALA A 67 1.02 0.26 -25.51
N VAL A 68 0.86 1.58 -25.74
CA VAL A 68 1.19 2.62 -24.75
C VAL A 68 0.27 2.50 -23.53
N TYR A 69 -1.02 2.25 -23.71
CA TYR A 69 -1.94 2.06 -22.59
C TYR A 69 -1.54 0.86 -21.74
N VAL A 70 -1.24 -0.31 -22.32
CA VAL A 70 -0.81 -1.50 -21.58
C VAL A 70 0.54 -1.31 -20.89
N THR A 71 1.43 -0.47 -21.44
CA THR A 71 2.73 -0.16 -20.82
C THR A 71 2.67 0.96 -19.78
N VAL A 72 1.67 1.83 -19.84
CA VAL A 72 1.48 2.98 -18.93
C VAL A 72 0.40 2.70 -17.87
N THR A 73 -0.50 1.74 -18.10
CA THR A 73 -1.41 1.26 -17.06
C THR A 73 -0.58 0.72 -15.92
N PRO A 74 -0.74 1.27 -14.70
CA PRO A 74 -0.06 0.75 -13.54
C PRO A 74 -0.43 -0.74 -13.43
N VAL A 75 0.56 -1.62 -13.60
CA VAL A 75 0.42 -3.02 -13.20
C VAL A 75 -0.23 -3.00 -11.81
N PRO A 76 -1.32 -3.75 -11.55
CA PRO A 76 -1.90 -3.86 -10.22
C PRO A 76 -0.75 -4.16 -9.28
N ALA A 77 -0.43 -3.20 -8.41
CA ALA A 77 0.73 -3.33 -7.53
C ALA A 77 0.53 -4.64 -6.78
N THR A 78 1.48 -5.59 -6.92
CA THR A 78 1.41 -6.88 -6.27
C THR A 78 1.15 -6.63 -4.79
N THR A 79 -0.06 -6.95 -4.35
CA THR A 79 -0.44 -6.84 -2.95
C THR A 79 0.13 -8.06 -2.24
N GLY A 80 0.94 -7.81 -1.23
CA GLY A 80 1.50 -8.84 -0.38
C GLY A 80 1.07 -8.63 1.06
N THR A 81 1.09 -9.71 1.82
CA THR A 81 1.04 -9.69 3.27
C THR A 81 2.39 -10.15 3.81
N LEU A 82 2.85 -9.51 4.89
CA LEU A 82 4.04 -9.90 5.62
C LEU A 82 3.69 -9.99 7.09
N ASP A 83 3.79 -11.19 7.63
CA ASP A 83 3.68 -11.46 9.05
C ASP A 83 5.07 -11.65 9.64
N ALA A 84 5.37 -10.93 10.71
CA ALA A 84 6.62 -11.04 11.44
C ALA A 84 6.35 -11.08 12.95
N SER A 85 6.99 -12.04 13.62
CA SER A 85 6.94 -12.17 15.07
C SER A 85 8.26 -12.72 15.57
N SER A 86 8.64 -12.34 16.79
CA SER A 86 9.83 -12.88 17.45
C SER A 86 9.62 -12.96 18.95
N GLU A 87 10.30 -13.89 19.60
CA GLU A 87 10.24 -14.09 21.05
C GLU A 87 10.93 -12.95 21.82
N VAL A 88 10.54 -12.73 23.07
CA VAL A 88 11.13 -11.70 23.96
C VAL A 88 12.64 -11.86 24.11
N GLY A 89 13.17 -13.08 24.07
CA GLY A 89 14.61 -13.32 23.91
C GLY A 89 15.51 -12.64 24.95
N GLY A 90 15.07 -12.53 26.21
CA GLY A 90 15.84 -11.91 27.30
C GLY A 90 15.93 -10.38 27.25
N VAL A 91 15.23 -9.74 26.31
CA VAL A 91 15.19 -8.28 26.17
C VAL A 91 14.41 -7.66 27.33
N THR A 92 15.01 -6.68 28.00
CA THR A 92 14.39 -5.95 29.13
C THR A 92 13.73 -4.64 28.71
N GLU A 93 14.13 -4.07 27.56
CA GLU A 93 13.59 -2.84 26.98
C GLU A 93 13.58 -2.98 25.46
N ALA A 94 12.54 -2.49 24.80
CA ALA A 94 12.41 -2.60 23.35
C ALA A 94 12.11 -1.27 22.68
N SER A 95 12.53 -1.13 21.42
CA SER A 95 12.19 0.04 20.61
C SER A 95 11.65 -0.37 19.25
N ALA A 96 10.56 0.26 18.82
CA ALA A 96 9.99 0.08 17.49
C ALA A 96 10.25 1.32 16.63
N GLU A 97 10.92 1.14 15.51
CA GLU A 97 11.22 2.17 14.51
C GLU A 97 10.53 1.79 13.19
N ILE A 98 9.62 2.65 12.73
CA ILE A 98 8.80 2.43 11.55
C ILE A 98 9.13 3.54 10.54
N ASP A 99 9.74 3.15 9.43
CA ASP A 99 10.11 4.03 8.32
C ASP A 99 9.24 3.70 7.11
N ALA A 100 8.26 4.55 6.81
CA ALA A 100 7.33 4.32 5.70
C ALA A 100 6.88 5.62 5.02
N GLY A 101 6.87 5.64 3.69
CA GLY A 101 6.56 6.86 2.92
C GLY A 101 5.14 7.38 3.17
N ALA A 102 4.13 6.57 2.84
CA ALA A 102 2.73 6.81 3.16
C ALA A 102 2.14 5.57 3.83
N ALA A 103 1.62 5.71 5.05
CA ALA A 103 1.26 4.55 5.87
C ALA A 103 -0.04 4.73 6.67
N THR A 104 -0.73 3.62 6.88
CA THR A 104 -1.71 3.46 7.96
C THR A 104 -1.07 2.60 9.03
N VAL A 105 -0.97 3.12 10.26
CA VAL A 105 -0.27 2.43 11.35
C VAL A 105 -1.20 2.28 12.54
N ASN A 106 -1.48 1.05 12.93
CA ASN A 106 -2.21 0.73 14.13
C ASN A 106 -1.26 0.06 15.12
N VAL A 107 -1.11 0.64 16.30
CA VAL A 107 -0.32 0.06 17.39
C VAL A 107 -1.23 -0.26 18.55
N ALA A 108 -1.17 -1.49 19.03
CA ALA A 108 -1.96 -1.97 20.16
C ALA A 108 -1.09 -2.69 21.21
N ALA A 109 -1.56 -2.69 22.45
CA ALA A 109 -1.02 -3.58 23.48
C ALA A 109 -1.56 -5.00 23.23
N GLY A 110 -0.70 -5.93 22.81
CA GLY A 110 -1.12 -7.28 22.47
C GLY A 110 -1.38 -8.11 23.73
N ALA A 111 -2.65 -8.28 24.08
CA ALA A 111 -3.05 -9.01 25.28
C ALA A 111 -2.67 -10.50 25.26
N ASN A 112 -2.47 -11.09 24.08
CA ASN A 112 -2.27 -12.53 23.88
C ASN A 112 -0.97 -12.89 23.14
N LEU A 113 0.08 -12.06 23.27
CA LEU A 113 1.37 -12.30 22.60
C LEU A 113 2.16 -13.50 23.19
N GLY A 114 1.82 -13.96 24.39
CA GLY A 114 2.51 -15.08 25.04
C GLY A 114 4.01 -14.79 25.23
N ALA A 115 4.87 -15.64 24.67
CA ALA A 115 6.33 -15.47 24.70
C ALA A 115 6.87 -14.49 23.63
N ASN A 116 6.01 -13.99 22.73
CA ASN A 116 6.41 -13.08 21.66
C ASN A 116 6.60 -11.66 22.18
N LEU A 117 7.64 -11.00 21.68
CA LEU A 117 7.92 -9.58 21.92
C LEU A 117 6.94 -8.70 21.16
N TYR A 118 6.69 -9.05 19.90
CA TYR A 118 5.79 -8.33 19.02
C TYR A 118 5.16 -9.27 17.99
N HIS A 119 4.06 -8.81 17.40
CA HIS A 119 3.46 -9.38 16.21
C HIS A 119 3.14 -8.23 15.24
N ALA A 120 3.73 -8.26 14.06
CA ALA A 120 3.55 -7.26 13.01
C ALA A 120 2.87 -7.92 11.81
N HIS A 121 1.68 -7.43 11.47
CA HIS A 121 0.97 -7.78 10.25
C HIS A 121 1.00 -6.58 9.30
N ILE A 122 1.61 -6.77 8.13
CA ILE A 122 1.83 -5.71 7.15
C ILE A 122 1.14 -6.07 5.85
N GLU A 123 0.13 -5.29 5.45
CA GLU A 123 -0.39 -5.30 4.09
C GLU A 123 0.35 -4.25 3.26
N TYR A 124 0.92 -4.65 2.14
CA TYR A 124 1.67 -3.73 1.29
C TYR A 124 1.35 -3.92 -0.19
N ALA A 125 1.47 -2.84 -0.95
CA ALA A 125 1.43 -2.87 -2.41
C ALA A 125 2.76 -2.33 -2.96
N GLY A 126 3.46 -3.16 -3.74
CA GLY A 126 4.78 -2.82 -4.31
C GLY A 126 5.93 -3.63 -3.69
N PRO A 127 7.10 -3.01 -3.45
CA PRO A 127 8.27 -3.74 -2.95
C PRO A 127 7.99 -4.31 -1.56
N LYS A 128 8.52 -5.52 -1.31
CA LYS A 128 8.38 -6.21 -0.02
C LYS A 128 9.06 -5.38 1.08
N PRO A 129 8.33 -5.02 2.16
CA PRO A 129 8.91 -4.39 3.34
C PRO A 129 9.91 -5.30 4.04
N GLU A 130 10.85 -4.67 4.76
CA GLU A 130 11.81 -5.39 5.58
C GLU A 130 11.49 -5.21 7.06
N VAL A 131 11.47 -6.32 7.80
CA VAL A 131 11.31 -6.34 9.25
C VAL A 131 12.56 -6.98 9.85
N ARG A 132 13.25 -6.23 10.72
CA ARG A 132 14.49 -6.67 11.37
C ARG A 132 14.37 -6.47 12.88
N LEU A 133 14.74 -7.49 13.65
CA LEU A 133 14.86 -7.39 15.11
C LEU A 133 16.32 -7.59 15.49
N ASP A 134 16.90 -6.59 16.15
CA ASP A 134 18.24 -6.70 16.72
C ASP A 134 18.18 -7.46 18.07
N PRO A 135 19.26 -8.18 18.46
CA PRO A 135 19.36 -8.82 19.77
C PRO A 135 19.22 -7.84 20.96
N SER A 136 19.39 -6.55 20.73
CA SER A 136 19.20 -5.48 21.71
C SER A 136 17.73 -5.07 21.91
N GLY A 137 16.78 -5.69 21.22
CA GLY A 137 15.35 -5.34 21.33
C GLY A 137 14.90 -4.23 20.37
N ARG A 138 15.71 -3.88 19.38
CA ARG A 138 15.35 -2.87 18.37
C ARG A 138 14.63 -3.53 17.20
N LEU A 139 13.33 -3.28 17.09
CA LEU A 139 12.50 -3.63 15.94
C LEU A 139 12.55 -2.50 14.92
N LYS A 140 13.05 -2.78 13.72
CA LYS A 140 13.03 -1.85 12.58
C LYS A 140 12.15 -2.41 11.46
N ILE A 141 11.18 -1.60 11.04
CA ILE A 141 10.28 -1.87 9.92
C ILE A 141 10.56 -0.81 8.85
N ASP A 142 11.14 -1.22 7.73
CA ASP A 142 11.50 -0.33 6.62
C ASP A 142 10.66 -0.66 5.38
N GLN A 143 10.01 0.35 4.83
CA GLN A 143 9.37 0.27 3.53
C GLN A 143 10.33 0.83 2.46
N PRO A 144 10.83 -0.02 1.53
CA PRO A 144 11.76 0.44 0.51
C PRO A 144 11.16 1.55 -0.35
N ASN A 145 11.82 2.71 -0.38
CA ASN A 145 11.38 3.84 -1.20
C ASN A 145 12.04 3.82 -2.58
N ASN A 146 11.51 3.00 -3.49
CA ASN A 146 12.01 2.99 -4.88
C ASN A 146 11.46 4.18 -5.68
N GLY A 147 12.14 5.33 -5.57
CA GLY A 147 12.17 6.39 -6.58
C GLY A 147 10.98 7.36 -6.63
N PHE A 148 11.32 8.65 -6.84
CA PHE A 148 10.44 9.82 -6.96
C PHE A 148 9.50 9.83 -8.19
N LEU A 149 9.53 8.81 -9.05
CA LEU A 149 8.91 8.85 -10.38
C LEU A 149 7.70 7.92 -10.56
N THR A 150 7.31 7.14 -9.55
CA THR A 150 6.14 6.28 -9.62
C THR A 150 5.09 6.70 -8.60
N PHE A 151 4.12 7.52 -9.05
CA PHE A 151 2.84 7.83 -8.38
C PHE A 151 1.90 6.60 -8.33
N GLN A 152 2.46 5.41 -8.14
CA GLN A 152 1.68 4.20 -7.96
C GLN A 152 1.02 4.27 -6.58
N ASN A 153 -0.18 3.70 -6.46
CA ASN A 153 -0.91 3.59 -5.20
C ASN A 153 -0.17 2.62 -4.26
N ARG A 154 0.83 3.14 -3.54
CA ARG A 154 1.65 2.39 -2.58
C ARG A 154 0.90 2.31 -1.25
N ARG A 155 0.02 1.32 -1.13
CA ARG A 155 -0.63 0.99 0.14
C ARG A 155 0.40 0.38 1.09
N PHE A 156 0.42 0.87 2.32
CA PHE A 156 1.14 0.26 3.44
C PHE A 156 0.25 0.37 4.67
N ALA A 157 -0.22 -0.76 5.17
CA ALA A 157 -0.99 -0.85 6.41
C ALA A 157 -0.27 -1.78 7.38
N LEU A 158 0.12 -1.24 8.53
CA LEU A 158 0.80 -1.97 9.59
C LEU A 158 -0.12 -2.08 10.79
N ASN A 159 -0.39 -3.31 11.22
CA ASN A 159 -0.94 -3.61 12.53
C ASN A 159 0.18 -4.19 13.40
N LEU A 160 0.51 -3.50 14.48
CA LEU A 160 1.60 -3.85 15.37
C LEU A 160 1.07 -4.08 16.79
N ASP A 161 1.13 -5.34 17.22
CA ASP A 161 0.84 -5.73 18.59
C ASP A 161 2.16 -5.82 19.38
N LEU A 162 2.23 -5.08 20.48
CA LEU A 162 3.42 -5.00 21.34
C LEU A 162 3.17 -5.67 22.69
N ASN A 163 4.19 -6.38 23.21
CA ASN A 163 4.07 -7.05 24.51
C ASN A 163 4.05 -6.02 25.65
N PRO A 164 2.98 -5.99 26.48
CA PRO A 164 2.82 -5.00 27.55
C PRO A 164 3.84 -5.15 28.69
N SER A 165 4.46 -6.31 28.84
CA SER A 165 5.39 -6.60 29.94
C SER A 165 6.76 -5.92 29.79
N ILE A 166 7.09 -5.45 28.59
CA ILE A 166 8.36 -4.81 28.27
C ILE A 166 8.13 -3.30 28.07
N PRO A 167 9.02 -2.42 28.57
CA PRO A 167 8.97 -1.00 28.26
C PRO A 167 9.29 -0.73 26.78
N TRP A 168 8.46 0.08 26.12
CA TRP A 168 8.58 0.39 24.69
C TRP A 168 8.88 1.85 24.40
N ARG A 169 9.80 2.08 23.47
CA ARG A 169 9.96 3.36 22.77
C ARG A 169 9.48 3.23 21.33
N ILE A 170 8.61 4.12 20.88
CA ILE A 170 8.05 4.06 19.52
C ILE A 170 8.48 5.30 18.73
N THR A 171 9.04 5.06 17.54
CA THR A 171 9.40 6.09 16.57
C THR A 171 8.72 5.79 15.24
N LEU A 172 7.93 6.72 14.73
CA LEU A 172 7.29 6.63 13.42
C LEU A 172 7.80 7.77 12.53
N ASN A 173 8.46 7.42 11.43
CA ASN A 173 8.90 8.35 10.41
C ASN A 173 8.09 8.13 9.13
N SER A 174 7.30 9.13 8.73
CA SER A 174 6.46 9.02 7.55
C SER A 174 6.21 10.33 6.83
N GLY A 175 6.11 10.32 5.49
CA GLY A 175 5.72 11.51 4.74
C GLY A 175 4.25 11.86 4.95
N ALA A 176 3.38 10.84 4.90
CA ALA A 176 1.96 10.97 5.18
C ALA A 176 1.44 9.78 5.98
N THR A 177 0.71 10.00 7.07
CA THR A 177 0.32 8.90 7.96
C THR A 177 -1.05 9.07 8.57
N THR A 178 -1.79 7.96 8.67
CA THR A 178 -2.89 7.85 9.64
C THR A 178 -2.46 6.87 10.72
N SER A 179 -2.30 7.34 11.96
CA SER A 179 -1.89 6.49 13.07
C SER A 179 -2.96 6.39 14.14
N THR A 180 -3.19 5.16 14.61
CA THR A 180 -4.02 4.85 15.78
C THR A 180 -3.15 4.12 16.79
N ILE A 181 -2.87 4.74 17.93
CA ILE A 181 -2.01 4.17 18.96
C ILE A 181 -2.89 3.93 20.19
N ASN A 182 -3.32 2.69 20.40
CA ASN A 182 -4.19 2.29 21.51
C ASN A 182 -3.43 1.40 22.50
N VAL A 183 -2.80 2.05 23.48
CA VAL A 183 -1.84 1.40 24.38
C VAL A 183 -2.11 1.72 25.85
N PRO A 184 -3.33 1.44 26.36
CA PRO A 184 -3.74 1.78 27.73
C PRO A 184 -3.01 0.97 28.81
N HIS A 185 -2.42 -0.17 28.45
CA HIS A 185 -1.71 -1.07 29.36
C HIS A 185 -0.25 -1.29 28.98
N LEU A 186 0.29 -0.50 28.04
CA LEU A 186 1.68 -0.60 27.61
C LEU A 186 2.55 0.37 28.42
N HIS A 187 3.70 -0.11 28.89
CA HIS A 187 4.71 0.74 29.51
C HIS A 187 5.48 1.54 28.46
N LEU A 188 4.95 2.69 28.04
CA LEU A 188 5.64 3.58 27.11
C LEU A 188 6.73 4.40 27.81
N THR A 189 7.95 4.35 27.27
CA THR A 189 9.08 5.20 27.71
C THR A 189 9.28 6.42 26.82
N GLY A 190 8.69 6.43 25.62
CA GLY A 190 8.70 7.58 24.73
C GLY A 190 7.98 7.31 23.41
N LEU A 191 7.40 8.36 22.85
CA LEU A 191 6.70 8.33 21.57
C LEU A 191 7.16 9.50 20.70
N THR A 192 7.70 9.20 19.53
CA THR A 192 8.13 10.19 18.55
C THR A 192 7.44 9.94 17.22
N LEU A 193 6.68 10.92 16.74
CA LEU A 193 6.01 10.89 15.44
C LEU A 193 6.61 11.98 14.56
N ASN A 194 7.41 11.59 13.56
CA ASN A 194 7.96 12.47 12.55
C ASN A 194 7.19 12.29 11.26
N THR A 195 6.19 13.15 11.07
CA THR A 195 5.23 13.04 9.98
C THR A 195 5.09 14.35 9.20
N GLY A 196 4.87 14.29 7.89
CA GLY A 196 4.48 15.48 7.13
C GLY A 196 2.99 15.78 7.29
N ALA A 197 2.17 15.11 6.48
CA ALA A 197 0.71 15.19 6.54
C ALA A 197 0.15 14.02 7.36
N SER A 198 -0.35 14.27 8.57
CA SER A 198 -0.82 13.18 9.43
C SER A 198 -2.13 13.45 10.16
N ARG A 199 -2.82 12.35 10.47
CA ARG A 199 -3.90 12.25 11.45
C ARG A 199 -3.47 11.21 12.47
N ASN A 200 -3.41 11.60 13.74
CA ASN A 200 -2.96 10.72 14.81
C ASN A 200 -4.03 10.69 15.90
N GLU A 201 -4.46 9.50 16.28
CA GLU A 201 -5.35 9.23 17.40
C GLU A 201 -4.60 8.38 18.43
N ILE A 202 -4.34 8.96 19.59
CA ILE A 202 -3.47 8.35 20.60
C ILE A 202 -4.28 8.18 21.89
N THR A 203 -4.33 6.94 22.37
CA THR A 203 -4.89 6.53 23.66
C THR A 203 -3.77 5.97 24.53
N LEU A 204 -3.37 6.74 25.54
CA LEU A 204 -2.31 6.37 26.48
C LEU A 204 -2.88 5.84 27.79
N GLY A 205 -2.17 4.87 28.37
CA GLY A 205 -2.43 4.31 29.68
C GLY A 205 -1.96 5.17 30.86
N SER A 206 -2.08 4.60 32.05
CA SER A 206 -1.46 5.16 33.27
C SER A 206 0.06 5.19 33.11
N ALA A 207 0.61 6.37 32.88
CA ALA A 207 2.05 6.57 32.77
C ALA A 207 2.73 6.26 34.11
N SER A 208 3.74 5.39 34.11
CA SER A 208 4.60 5.11 35.28
C SER A 208 5.74 6.13 35.44
N GLY A 209 5.57 7.36 34.93
CA GLY A 209 6.60 8.40 34.92
C GLY A 209 6.36 9.50 33.87
N ILE A 210 7.42 10.24 33.52
CA ILE A 210 7.39 11.22 32.43
C ILE A 210 7.59 10.48 31.11
N VAL A 211 6.55 10.52 30.25
CA VAL A 211 6.61 9.95 28.89
C VAL A 211 6.75 11.10 27.90
N PRO A 212 7.94 11.32 27.29
CA PRO A 212 8.09 12.33 26.26
C PRO A 212 7.30 11.91 25.01
N VAL A 213 6.38 12.78 24.59
CA VAL A 213 5.61 12.63 23.35
C VAL A 213 5.97 13.80 22.44
N THR A 214 6.66 13.51 21.35
CA THR A 214 7.05 14.50 20.34
C THR A 214 6.32 14.20 19.05
N VAL A 215 5.59 15.18 18.54
CA VAL A 215 4.86 15.06 17.27
C VAL A 215 5.27 16.21 16.37
N ASN A 216 5.99 15.88 15.31
CA ASN A 216 6.30 16.79 14.22
C ASN A 216 5.34 16.42 13.09
N GLY A 217 4.34 17.25 12.77
CA GLY A 217 3.39 16.98 11.68
C GLY A 217 2.13 17.81 11.71
N GLY A 218 1.26 17.58 10.71
CA GLY A 218 0.10 18.41 10.41
C GLY A 218 -0.99 18.46 11.50
N SER A 219 -1.70 17.34 11.76
CA SER A 219 -2.88 17.31 12.65
C SER A 219 -2.78 16.23 13.72
N LEU A 220 -3.14 16.57 14.96
CA LEU A 220 -3.02 15.71 16.13
C LEU A 220 -4.30 15.76 17.00
N THR A 221 -4.77 14.59 17.43
CA THR A 221 -5.80 14.46 18.47
C THR A 221 -5.32 13.46 19.52
N VAL A 222 -5.22 13.90 20.78
CA VAL A 222 -4.72 13.08 21.90
C VAL A 222 -5.83 12.86 22.91
N HIS A 223 -6.11 11.60 23.22
CA HIS A 223 -7.00 11.19 24.29
C HIS A 223 -6.17 10.63 25.45
N ARG A 224 -6.27 11.26 26.62
CA ARG A 224 -5.66 10.77 27.86
C ARG A 224 -6.75 10.39 28.84
N PHE A 225 -6.72 9.15 29.33
CA PHE A 225 -7.57 8.76 30.45
C PHE A 225 -6.99 9.35 31.76
N PRO A 226 -7.81 10.00 32.60
CA PRO A 226 -7.35 10.47 33.90
C PRO A 226 -6.98 9.27 34.76
N GLY A 227 -5.72 9.20 35.20
CA GLY A 227 -5.32 8.23 36.21
C GLY A 227 -6.05 8.54 37.52
N GLU A 228 -6.71 7.55 38.10
CA GLU A 228 -7.23 7.64 39.47
C GLU A 228 -6.05 7.88 40.42
N ARG A 229 -6.23 8.86 41.31
CA ARG A 229 -5.24 9.31 42.29
C ARG A 229 -5.11 8.36 43.46
#